data_AF-A0A836RRK6-F1
#
_entry.id   AF-A0A836RRK6-F1
#
_cell.length_a   1.000
_cell.length_b   1.000
_cell.length_c   1.000
_cell.angle_alpha   90.00
_cell.angle_beta   90.00
_cell.angle_gamma   90.00
#
_symmetry.space_group_name_H-M   'P 1'
#
loop_
_entity.id
_entity.type
_entity.pdbx_description
1 polymer ?
#
loop_
_entity_poly.entity_id
_entity_poly.type
_entity_poly.pdbx_seq_one_letter_code
_entity_poly.pdbx_strand_id
1 'polypeptide(L)' 'MSQWIVTPDKFLTDEESKKLRRMCEEAAIIARSKGNQMAVRNRLIIEMALGTGLRVSELANLKIDDIHIRKGQNSLIV' A
#
# COMPACT_ATOMS: atom_id res chain seq x y z
N MET A 1 -5.36 -21.93 25.26
CA MET A 1 -5.40 -20.99 24.11
C MET A 1 -4.65 -19.74 24.52
N SER A 2 -3.65 -19.31 23.75
CA SER A 2 -2.95 -18.05 24.02
C SER A 2 -3.88 -16.88 23.69
N GLN A 3 -4.02 -15.94 24.63
CA GLN A 3 -4.80 -14.73 24.42
C GLN A 3 -4.08 -13.86 23.39
N TRP A 4 -4.68 -13.65 22.21
CA TRP A 4 -4.09 -12.78 21.20
C TRP A 4 -4.27 -11.33 21.64
N ILE A 5 -3.16 -10.63 21.87
CA ILE A 5 -3.12 -9.20 22.22
C ILE A 5 -2.34 -8.42 21.16
N VAL A 6 -2.76 -7.18 20.87
CA VAL A 6 -1.99 -6.29 19.99
C VAL A 6 -0.82 -5.71 20.79
N THR A 7 0.38 -5.87 20.27
CA THR A 7 1.62 -5.37 20.85
C THR A 7 2.37 -4.51 19.83
N PRO A 8 3.22 -3.56 20.25
CA PRO A 8 3.88 -2.64 19.33
C PRO A 8 4.70 -3.29 18.20
N ASP A 9 5.19 -4.52 18.39
CA ASP A 9 5.88 -5.31 17.37
C ASP A 9 4.97 -5.80 16.22
N LYS A 10 3.65 -5.66 16.35
CA LYS A 10 2.66 -6.11 15.36
C LYS A 10 2.25 -5.04 14.35
N PHE A 11 2.71 -3.80 14.52
CA PHE A 11 2.41 -2.71 13.61
C PHE A 11 3.63 -1.81 13.42
N LEU A 12 3.66 -1.10 12.29
CA LEU A 12 4.74 -0.18 11.99
C LEU A 12 4.56 1.10 12.82
N THR A 13 5.66 1.61 13.37
CA THR A 13 5.73 2.99 13.83
C THR A 13 5.63 3.97 12.66
N ASP A 14 5.32 5.22 12.95
CA ASP A 14 5.25 6.28 11.93
C ASP A 14 6.57 6.41 11.15
N GLU A 15 7.71 6.35 11.85
CA GLU A 15 9.05 6.39 11.25
C GLU A 15 9.37 5.17 10.38
N GLU A 16 8.99 3.97 10.81
CA GLU A 16 9.15 2.76 9.99
C GLU A 16 8.28 2.82 8.73
N SER A 17 7.06 3.35 8.85
CA SER A 17 6.16 3.52 7.71
C SER A 17 6.71 4.54 6.70
N LYS A 18 7.26 5.67 7.16
CA LYS A 18 7.92 6.67 6.32
C LYS A 18 9.15 6.09 5.61
N LYS A 19 9.97 5.33 6.35
CA LYS A 19 11.15 4.65 5.79
C LYS A 19 10.73 3.64 4.71
N LEU A 20 9.69 2.85 4.97
CA LEU A 20 9.16 1.89 3.99
C LEU A 20 8.68 2.59 2.71
N ARG A 21 7.87 3.65 2.84
CA ARG A 21 7.40 4.44 1.68
C ARG A 21 8.56 5.01 0.87
N ARG A 22 9.58 5.55 1.53
CA ARG A 22 10.78 6.08 0.87
C ARG A 22 11.52 5.01 0.08
N MET A 23 11.77 3.83 0.68
CA MET A 23 12.44 2.73 0.00
C MET A 23 11.65 2.24 -1.22
N CYS A 24 10.31 2.16 -1.11
CA CYS A 24 9.45 1.80 -2.24
C CYS A 24 9.49 2.84 -3.36
N GLU A 25 9.57 4.14 -3.03
CA GLU A 25 9.68 5.20 -4.02
C GLU A 25 11.02 5.16 -4.76
N GLU A 26 12.13 5.04 -4.04
CA GLU A 26 13.46 4.91 -4.65
C GLU A 26 13.51 3.69 -5.61
N ALA A 27 12.97 2.54 -5.18
CA ALA A 27 12.88 1.36 -6.02
C ALA A 27 11.98 1.56 -7.26
N ALA A 28 10.85 2.26 -7.11
CA ALA A 28 9.95 2.56 -8.22
C ALA A 28 10.59 3.50 -9.24
N ILE A 29 11.33 4.53 -8.81
CA ILE A 29 12.07 5.44 -9.69
C ILE A 29 13.09 4.67 -10.54
N ILE A 30 13.88 3.79 -9.93
CA ILE A 30 14.87 2.96 -10.64
C ILE A 30 14.19 1.99 -11.62
N ALA A 31 13.04 1.43 -11.26
CA ALA A 31 12.32 0.52 -12.13
C ALA A 31 11.74 1.25 -13.35
N ARG A 32 11.18 2.46 -13.18
CA ARG A 32 10.70 3.30 -14.29
C ARG A 32 11.81 3.61 -15.29
N SER A 33 13.00 3.98 -14.82
CA SER A 33 14.13 4.29 -15.72
C SER A 33 14.62 3.07 -16.51
N LYS A 34 14.40 1.86 -15.99
CA LYS A 34 14.73 0.59 -16.66
C LYS A 34 13.57 -0.03 -17.44
N GLY A 35 12.42 0.66 -17.56
CA GLY A 35 11.23 0.13 -18.22
C GLY A 35 10.54 -1.04 -17.47
N ASN A 36 10.87 -1.27 -16.21
CA ASN A 36 10.30 -2.33 -15.38
C ASN A 36 9.13 -1.81 -14.54
N GLN A 37 8.00 -2.52 -14.56
CA GLN A 37 6.79 -2.12 -13.84
C GLN A 37 6.64 -2.77 -12.44
N MET A 38 7.48 -3.76 -12.10
CA MET A 38 7.31 -4.55 -10.87
C MET A 38 7.43 -3.70 -9.60
N ALA A 39 8.49 -2.89 -9.46
CA ALA A 39 8.65 -2.05 -8.28
C ALA A 39 7.64 -0.88 -8.25
N VAL A 40 7.20 -0.40 -9.42
CA VAL A 40 6.13 0.60 -9.55
C VAL A 40 4.82 0.04 -8.99
N ARG A 41 4.45 -1.19 -9.40
CA ARG A 41 3.27 -1.90 -8.90
C ARG A 41 3.38 -2.18 -7.40
N ASN A 42 4.52 -2.67 -6.94
CA ASN A 42 4.71 -2.99 -5.52
C ASN A 42 4.57 -1.74 -4.64
N ARG A 43 5.11 -0.59 -5.09
CA ARG A 43 4.89 0.68 -4.39
C ARG A 43 3.40 1.02 -4.29
N LEU A 44 2.64 0.90 -5.38
CA LEU A 44 1.20 1.16 -5.36
C LEU A 44 0.49 0.30 -4.31
N ILE A 45 0.79 -1.01 -4.26
CA ILE A 45 0.19 -1.93 -3.29
C ILE A 45 0.46 -1.48 -1.85
N ILE A 46 1.70 -1.08 -1.54
CA ILE A 46 2.08 -0.61 -0.20
C ILE A 46 1.38 0.71 0.16
N GLU A 47 1.33 1.67 -0.76
CA GLU A 47 0.63 2.94 -0.53
C GLU A 47 -0.88 2.73 -0.32
N MET A 48 -1.49 1.82 -1.08
CA MET A 48 -2.90 1.46 -0.89
C MET A 48 -3.10 0.83 0.49
N ALA A 49 -2.30 -0.16 0.88
CA ALA A 49 -2.40 -0.80 2.19
C ALA A 49 -2.28 0.20 3.34
N LEU A 50 -1.27 1.08 3.30
CA LEU A 50 -1.01 2.08 4.34
C LEU A 50 -2.02 3.24 4.34
N GLY A 51 -2.56 3.60 3.18
CA GLY A 51 -3.47 4.75 3.03
C GLY A 51 -4.94 4.42 3.28
N THR A 52 -5.33 3.15 3.16
CA THR A 52 -6.74 2.72 3.19
C THR A 52 -7.06 1.67 4.25
N GLY A 53 -6.04 0.94 4.73
CA GLY A 53 -6.25 -0.15 5.69
C GLY A 53 -6.92 -1.40 5.10
N LEU A 54 -6.96 -1.53 3.77
CA LEU A 54 -7.51 -2.70 3.10
C LEU A 54 -6.81 -3.98 3.52
N ARG A 55 -7.60 -5.05 3.67
CA ARG A 55 -7.10 -6.40 3.91
C ARG A 55 -6.39 -6.93 2.69
N VAL A 56 -5.49 -7.89 2.89
CA VAL A 56 -4.72 -8.52 1.80
C VAL A 56 -5.62 -9.09 0.70
N SER A 57 -6.74 -9.72 1.07
CA SER A 57 -7.70 -10.27 0.12
C SER A 57 -8.44 -9.21 -0.70
N GLU A 58 -8.70 -8.04 -0.12
CA GLU A 58 -9.36 -6.92 -0.79
C GLU A 58 -8.39 -6.27 -1.78
N LEU A 59 -7.15 -6.00 -1.36
CA LEU A 59 -6.09 -5.49 -2.25
C LEU A 59 -5.81 -6.42 -3.42
N ALA A 60 -5.78 -7.73 -3.19
CA ALA A 60 -5.51 -8.72 -4.23
C ALA A 60 -6.62 -8.80 -5.29
N ASN A 61 -7.87 -8.44 -4.93
CA ASN A 61 -9.02 -8.50 -5.82
C ASN A 61 -9.43 -7.14 -6.40
N LEU A 62 -8.74 -6.05 -6.03
CA LEU A 62 -9.07 -4.69 -6.45
C LEU A 62 -8.99 -4.51 -7.98
N LYS A 63 -10.06 -4.00 -8.58
CA LYS A 63 -10.15 -3.70 -10.02
C LYS A 63 -10.09 -2.19 -10.27
N ILE A 64 -9.88 -1.82 -11.53
CA ILE A 64 -9.86 -0.40 -11.93
C ILE A 64 -11.22 0.25 -11.68
N ASP A 65 -12.32 -0.47 -11.95
CA ASP A 65 -13.69 0.03 -11.78
C ASP A 65 -14.09 0.25 -10.31
N ASP A 66 -13.32 -0.31 -9.37
CA ASP A 66 -13.52 -0.11 -7.94
C ASP A 66 -12.99 1.26 -7.47
N ILE A 67 -12.13 1.91 -8.28
CA ILE A 67 -11.45 3.16 -7.96
C ILE A 67 -12.21 4.35 -8.51
N HIS A 68 -12.80 5.14 -7.62
CA HIS A 68 -13.61 6.29 -7.96
C HIS A 68 -12.86 7.59 -7.60
N ILE A 69 -12.25 8.21 -8.62
CA ILE A 69 -11.53 9.48 -8.47
C ILE A 69 -12.30 10.57 -9.22
N ARG A 70 -12.85 11.53 -8.47
CA ARG A 70 -13.56 12.72 -8.99
C ARG A 70 -13.13 13.95 -8.20
N LYS A 71 -13.45 15.15 -8.72
CA LYS A 71 -13.14 16.41 -8.05
C LYS A 71 -13.78 16.46 -6.65
N GLY A 72 -12.96 16.30 -5.62
CA GLY A 72 -13.39 16.30 -4.22
C GLY A 72 -13.94 14.96 -3.69
N GLN A 73 -13.91 13.89 -4.48
CA GLN A 73 -14.34 12.56 -4.05
C GLN A 73 -13.33 11.51 -4.50
N ASN A 74 -12.66 10.91 -3.53
CA ASN A 74 -11.76 9.79 -3.73
C ASN A 74 -12.30 8.63 -2.87
N SER A 75 -12.85 7.61 -3.50
CA SER A 75 -13.40 6.45 -2.80
C SER A 75 -13.05 5.16 -3.51
N LEU A 76 -13.05 4.08 -2.74
CA LEU A 76 -12.82 2.72 -3.20
C LEU A 76 -14.00 1.87 -2.76
N ILE A 77 -14.39 0.90 -3.59
CA ILE A 77 -15.39 -0.11 -3.25
C ILE A 77 -14.66 -1.45 -3.17
N VAL A 78 -14.83 -2.19 -2.07
CA VAL A 78 -14.15 -3.48 -1.82
C VAL A 78 -15.09 -4.52 -1.26
#